data_AF-A0A920PB16-F1
#
_entry.id   AF-A0A920PB16-F1
#
_cell.length_a   1.000
_cell.length_b   1.000
_cell.length_c   1.000
_cell.angle_alpha   90.00
_cell.angle_beta   90.00
_cell.angle_gamma   90.00
#
_symmetry.space_group_name_H-M   'P 1'
#
loop_
_entity.id
_entity.type
_entity.pdbx_description
1 polymer ?
#
loop_
_entity_poly.entity_id
_entity_poly.type
_entity_poly.pdbx_seq_one_letter_code
_entity_poly.pdbx_strand_id
1 'polypeptide(L)'
;MSNQFRLWAMSCAHVGSDIREGRESLADAIRHSERDFEWDIAVNLGDFSGTRTTLEDSEGLEIVRQFSALTKHKREDIYTLAGNHDATHYYEEPTQWWFRKWIDPTGESSEYSKVDQIT
;
A
#
# COMPACT_ATOMS: atom_id res chain seq x y z
N MET A 1 -26.38 -15.07 -14.62
CA MET A 1 -25.03 -14.56 -14.26
C MET A 1 -24.94 -14.60 -12.75
N SER A 2 -23.86 -15.15 -12.17
CA SER A 2 -23.71 -15.16 -10.72
C SER A 2 -23.35 -13.75 -10.22
N ASN A 3 -24.13 -13.19 -9.29
CA ASN A 3 -23.77 -11.97 -8.54
C ASN A 3 -22.69 -12.25 -7.49
N GLN A 4 -21.61 -12.94 -7.88
CA GLN A 4 -20.52 -13.23 -6.96
C GLN A 4 -19.58 -12.04 -6.90
N PHE A 5 -19.47 -11.45 -5.71
CA PHE A 5 -18.48 -10.43 -5.37
C PHE A 5 -17.26 -11.09 -4.72
N ARG A 6 -16.06 -10.67 -5.11
CA ARG A 6 -14.77 -11.22 -4.69
C ARG A 6 -13.92 -10.13 -4.04
N LEU A 7 -13.57 -10.35 -2.78
CA LEU A 7 -12.71 -9.48 -2.00
C LEU A 7 -11.35 -10.15 -1.80
N TRP A 8 -10.27 -9.45 -2.16
CA TRP A 8 -8.92 -9.84 -1.76
C TRP A 8 -8.52 -9.08 -0.49
N ALA A 9 -8.05 -9.79 0.54
CA ALA A 9 -7.61 -9.17 1.79
C ALA A 9 -6.12 -9.43 2.05
N MET A 10 -5.39 -8.40 2.46
CA MET A 10 -3.96 -8.46 2.80
C MET A 10 -3.61 -7.50 3.95
N SER A 11 -2.40 -7.61 4.51
CA SER A 11 -1.89 -6.74 5.58
C SER A 11 -0.39 -6.99 5.80
N CYS A 12 0.28 -6.13 6.57
CA CYS A 12 1.61 -6.39 7.16
C CYS A 12 2.69 -6.69 6.11
N ALA A 13 2.70 -5.92 5.03
CA ALA A 13 3.74 -6.04 4.01
C ALA A 13 5.11 -5.64 4.57
N HIS A 14 5.15 -4.71 5.52
CA HIS A 14 6.39 -4.25 6.17
C HIS A 14 7.52 -3.97 5.17
N VAL A 15 7.21 -3.22 4.12
CA VAL A 15 8.00 -3.06 2.90
C VAL A 15 9.44 -2.67 3.19
N GLY A 16 9.67 -1.68 4.05
CA GLY A 16 11.03 -1.24 4.38
C GLY A 16 11.87 -2.31 5.07
N SER A 17 11.28 -3.23 5.84
CA SER A 17 12.03 -4.35 6.41
C SER A 17 12.22 -5.49 5.44
N ASP A 18 11.20 -5.81 4.65
CA ASP A 18 11.23 -6.93 3.73
C ASP A 18 12.17 -6.69 2.54
N ILE A 19 12.26 -5.46 2.05
CA ILE A 19 13.16 -5.10 0.95
C ILE A 19 14.64 -5.23 1.34
N ARG A 20 14.98 -5.04 2.63
CA ARG A 20 16.35 -5.27 3.14
C ARG A 20 16.75 -6.74 3.09
N GLU A 21 15.77 -7.63 3.11
CA GLU A 21 15.94 -9.07 2.95
C GLU A 21 15.75 -9.51 1.48
N GLY A 22 15.66 -8.56 0.54
CA GLY A 22 15.50 -8.81 -0.89
C GLY A 22 14.09 -9.23 -1.31
N ARG A 23 13.06 -8.94 -0.51
CA ARG A 23 11.66 -9.26 -0.82
C ARG A 23 10.85 -8.02 -1.19
N GLU A 24 10.12 -8.09 -2.29
CA GLU A 24 9.15 -7.06 -2.68
C GLU A 24 7.76 -7.45 -2.15
N SER A 25 7.61 -7.54 -0.82
CA SER A 25 6.48 -8.18 -0.14
C SER A 25 5.09 -7.72 -0.61
N LEU A 26 4.93 -6.44 -0.94
CA LEU A 26 3.69 -5.90 -1.49
C LEU A 26 3.56 -6.20 -3.00
N ALA A 27 4.61 -5.93 -3.78
CA ALA A 27 4.58 -6.14 -5.23
C ALA A 27 4.39 -7.61 -5.61
N ASP A 28 5.05 -8.52 -4.90
CA ASP A 28 4.95 -9.96 -5.13
C ASP A 28 3.53 -10.46 -4.84
N ALA A 29 2.90 -9.98 -3.77
CA ALA A 29 1.51 -10.30 -3.46
C ALA A 29 0.55 -9.80 -4.56
N ILE A 30 0.78 -8.59 -5.09
CA ILE A 30 0.02 -8.02 -6.21
C ILE A 30 0.18 -8.87 -7.48
N ARG A 31 1.42 -9.20 -7.86
CA ARG A 31 1.67 -10.02 -9.05
C ARG A 31 1.04 -11.40 -8.92
N HIS A 32 1.06 -11.99 -7.73
CA HIS A 32 0.42 -13.27 -7.47
C HIS A 32 -1.10 -13.16 -7.57
N SER A 33 -1.72 -12.14 -6.97
CA SER A 33 -3.17 -11.99 -7.04
C SER A 33 -3.65 -11.78 -8.47
N GLU A 34 -3.03 -10.88 -9.23
CA GLU A 34 -3.42 -10.61 -10.61
C GLU A 34 -3.16 -11.80 -11.56
N ARG A 35 -2.22 -12.69 -11.24
CA ARG A 35 -1.96 -13.90 -12.04
C ARG A 35 -2.91 -15.04 -11.72
N ASP A 36 -3.23 -15.25 -10.44
CA ASP A 36 -3.74 -16.53 -9.96
C ASP A 36 -5.26 -16.54 -9.65
N PHE A 37 -5.88 -15.38 -9.39
CA PHE A 37 -7.32 -15.31 -9.12
C PHE A 37 -7.97 -13.96 -9.46
N GLU A 38 -9.28 -13.96 -9.69
CA GLU A 38 -10.06 -12.75 -9.94
C GLU A 38 -10.54 -12.12 -8.62
N TRP A 39 -10.50 -10.79 -8.55
CA TRP A 39 -11.04 -10.02 -7.44
C TRP A 39 -11.67 -8.72 -7.96
N ASP A 40 -12.71 -8.24 -7.26
CA ASP A 40 -13.43 -7.02 -7.65
C ASP A 40 -12.85 -5.80 -6.93
N ILE A 41 -12.53 -5.93 -5.64
CA ILE A 41 -11.76 -4.96 -4.86
C ILE A 41 -10.79 -5.69 -3.93
N ALA A 42 -9.81 -4.95 -3.41
CA ALA A 42 -8.96 -5.42 -2.33
C ALA A 42 -9.07 -4.53 -1.10
N VAL A 43 -8.79 -5.11 0.07
CA VAL A 43 -8.54 -4.38 1.32
C VAL A 43 -7.15 -4.69 1.83
N ASN A 44 -6.42 -3.65 2.20
CA ASN A 44 -5.14 -3.78 2.89
C ASN A 44 -5.24 -3.18 4.30
N LEU A 45 -5.07 -4.01 5.32
CA LEU A 45 -5.36 -3.69 6.71
C LEU A 45 -4.20 -2.99 7.43
N GLY A 46 -3.23 -2.46 6.69
CA GLY A 46 -2.16 -1.61 7.20
C GLY A 46 -0.86 -2.34 7.46
N ASP A 47 0.03 -1.65 8.16
CA ASP A 47 1.42 -2.05 8.39
C ASP A 47 2.18 -2.23 7.07
N PHE A 48 2.07 -1.20 6.23
CA PHE A 48 2.87 -1.06 5.03
C PHE A 48 4.33 -0.81 5.40
N SER A 49 4.53 0.11 6.34
CA SER A 49 5.82 0.43 6.88
C SER A 49 6.43 -0.76 7.64
N GLY A 50 7.69 -1.05 7.34
CA GLY A 50 8.53 -2.00 8.06
C GLY A 50 9.52 -1.31 9.01
N THR A 51 9.52 0.02 9.07
CA THR A 51 10.32 0.75 10.06
C THR A 51 9.76 0.53 11.47
N ARG A 52 10.67 0.47 12.44
CA ARG A 52 10.33 0.50 13.89
C ARG A 52 10.72 1.83 14.53
N THR A 53 11.20 2.76 13.70
CA THR A 53 11.79 4.03 14.11
C THR A 53 11.05 5.15 13.37
N THR A 54 11.78 6.05 12.74
CA THR A 54 11.21 7.17 12.00
C THR A 54 10.69 6.71 10.64
N LEU A 55 9.50 7.21 10.28
CA LEU A 55 8.94 7.13 8.94
C LEU A 55 9.70 8.08 8.02
N GLU A 56 10.07 7.61 6.83
CA GLU A 56 10.84 8.39 5.88
C GLU A 56 10.18 8.37 4.49
N ASP A 57 10.41 9.44 3.73
CA ASP A 57 9.94 9.54 2.35
C ASP A 57 10.57 8.47 1.44
N SER A 58 11.76 7.97 1.78
CA SER A 58 12.45 6.89 1.05
C SER A 58 11.64 5.60 1.02
N GLU A 59 11.06 5.20 2.16
CA GLU A 59 10.17 4.04 2.24
C GLU A 59 8.84 4.31 1.53
N GLY A 60 8.33 5.55 1.60
CA GLY A 60 7.14 5.96 0.85
C GLY A 60 7.30 5.83 -0.67
N LEU A 61 8.45 6.20 -1.22
CA LEU A 61 8.77 5.99 -2.63
C LEU A 61 8.82 4.50 -3.00
N GLU A 62 9.34 3.67 -2.10
CA GLU A 62 9.37 2.22 -2.30
C GLU A 62 7.96 1.62 -2.27
N ILE A 63 7.05 2.12 -1.43
CA ILE A 63 5.64 1.75 -1.46
C ILE A 63 5.02 2.05 -2.84
N VAL A 64 5.24 3.26 -3.37
CA VAL A 64 4.72 3.67 -4.68
C VAL A 64 5.25 2.75 -5.78
N ARG A 65 6.56 2.44 -5.74
CA ARG A 65 7.20 1.50 -6.68
C ARG A 65 6.59 0.09 -6.60
N GLN A 66 6.30 -0.41 -5.42
CA GLN A 66 5.71 -1.75 -5.29
C GLN A 66 4.23 -1.78 -5.71
N PHE A 67 3.48 -0.71 -5.49
CA PHE A 67 2.14 -0.59 -6.03
C PHE A 67 2.09 -0.50 -7.56
N SER A 68 3.13 0.02 -8.20
CA SER A 68 3.22 0.04 -9.66
C SER A 68 3.41 -1.36 -10.28
N ALA A 69 3.37 -2.43 -9.48
CA ALA A 69 3.27 -3.81 -9.95
C ALA A 69 1.86 -4.20 -10.41
N LEU A 70 0.85 -3.38 -10.08
CA LEU A 70 -0.51 -3.53 -10.60
C LEU A 70 -0.52 -3.37 -12.13
N THR A 71 -1.20 -4.28 -12.82
CA THR A 71 -1.32 -4.27 -14.29
C THR A 71 -2.75 -4.47 -14.78
N LYS A 72 -3.63 -5.03 -13.94
CA LYS A 72 -5.03 -5.29 -14.26
C LYS A 72 -5.96 -4.35 -13.52
N HIS A 73 -5.68 -4.12 -12.24
CA HIS A 73 -6.50 -3.29 -11.36
C HIS A 73 -5.85 -1.93 -11.14
N LYS A 74 -6.67 -0.94 -10.81
CA LYS A 74 -6.16 0.39 -10.44
C LYS A 74 -5.76 0.37 -8.97
N ARG A 75 -4.85 1.28 -8.61
CA ARG A 75 -4.47 1.48 -7.20
C ARG A 75 -5.68 1.84 -6.33
N GLU A 76 -6.66 2.56 -6.89
CA GLU A 76 -7.94 2.92 -6.27
C GLU A 76 -8.85 1.71 -5.95
N ASP A 77 -8.63 0.55 -6.57
CA ASP A 77 -9.40 -0.66 -6.29
C ASP A 77 -8.96 -1.33 -4.97
N ILE A 78 -7.91 -0.81 -4.31
CA ILE A 78 -7.36 -1.30 -3.04
C ILE A 78 -7.66 -0.30 -1.92
N TYR A 79 -8.59 -0.63 -1.05
CA TYR A 79 -8.97 0.16 0.11
C TYR A 79 -8.00 -0.09 1.28
N THR A 80 -7.36 0.95 1.77
CA THR A 80 -6.27 0.82 2.76
C THR A 80 -6.62 1.42 4.11
N LEU A 81 -6.25 0.73 5.17
CA LEU A 81 -6.28 1.24 6.55
C LEU A 81 -4.86 1.49 7.05
N ALA A 82 -4.72 2.38 8.03
CA ALA A 82 -3.46 2.60 8.71
C ALA A 82 -3.26 1.54 9.79
N GLY A 83 -2.09 0.89 9.78
CA GLY A 83 -1.61 0.05 10.87
C GLY A 83 -0.80 0.85 11.89
N ASN A 84 -0.36 0.20 12.96
CA ASN A 84 0.45 0.87 13.98
C ASN A 84 1.86 1.23 13.46
N HIS A 85 2.39 0.51 12.47
CA HIS A 85 3.68 0.84 11.86
C HIS A 85 3.61 2.01 10.89
N ASP A 86 2.42 2.36 10.42
CA ASP A 86 2.20 3.50 9.52
C ASP A 86 1.98 4.81 10.29
N ALA A 87 1.93 4.73 11.63
CA ALA A 87 1.52 5.81 12.50
C ALA A 87 2.63 6.82 12.80
N THR A 88 2.27 8.10 12.82
CA THR A 88 3.16 9.15 13.33
C THR A 88 3.43 8.95 14.83
N HIS A 89 4.70 8.78 15.19
CA HIS A 89 5.13 8.62 16.60
C HIS A 89 5.60 9.93 17.27
N TYR A 90 5.91 10.97 16.49
CA TYR A 90 6.50 12.22 17.00
C TYR A 90 5.48 13.37 16.99
N TYR A 91 5.44 14.13 18.10
CA TYR A 91 4.44 15.18 18.32
C TYR A 91 4.57 16.41 17.43
N GLU A 92 5.69 16.59 16.73
CA GLU A 92 5.93 17.74 15.85
C GLU A 92 5.39 17.51 14.43
N GLU A 93 5.19 16.26 14.04
CA GLU A 93 4.71 15.90 12.71
C GLU A 93 3.18 15.84 12.67
N PRO A 94 2.56 16.16 11.52
CA PRO A 94 1.12 16.00 11.37
C PRO A 94 0.67 14.56 11.63
N THR A 95 -0.52 14.41 12.21
CA THR A 95 -1.16 13.12 12.45
C THR A 95 -1.24 12.31 11.16
N GLN A 96 -0.64 11.12 11.17
CA GLN A 96 -0.61 10.17 10.06
C GLN A 96 -0.03 10.75 8.76
N TRP A 97 0.91 11.71 8.84
CA TRP A 97 1.46 12.39 7.65
C TRP A 97 1.94 11.41 6.59
N TRP A 98 2.65 10.35 6.99
CA TRP A 98 3.27 9.40 6.08
C TRP A 98 2.20 8.57 5.37
N PHE A 99 1.26 8.01 6.14
CA PHE A 99 0.13 7.25 5.61
C PHE A 99 -0.72 8.10 4.65
N ARG A 100 -1.03 9.34 5.05
CA ARG A 100 -1.81 10.29 4.22
C ARG A 100 -1.08 10.69 2.93
N LYS A 101 0.25 10.79 2.95
CA LYS A 101 1.05 11.19 1.80
C LYS A 101 1.31 10.03 0.82
N TRP A 102 1.67 8.86 1.34
CA TRP A 102 2.22 7.76 0.53
C TRP A 102 1.22 6.62 0.27
N ILE A 103 0.34 6.33 1.24
CA ILE A 103 -0.75 5.36 1.04
C ILE A 103 -1.97 6.05 0.44
N ASP A 104 -2.23 7.28 0.90
CA ASP A 104 -3.17 8.25 0.32
C ASP A 104 -4.57 7.68 0.01
N PRO A 105 -5.27 7.12 1.01
CA PRO A 105 -6.59 6.51 0.82
C PRO A 105 -7.66 7.49 0.35
N THR A 106 -7.40 8.81 0.45
CA THR A 106 -8.34 9.87 0.09
C THR A 106 -7.99 10.54 -1.24
N GLY A 107 -6.83 10.25 -1.84
CA GLY A 107 -6.35 10.93 -3.03
C GLY A 107 -5.94 12.40 -2.82
N GLU A 108 -5.75 12.84 -1.57
CA GLU A 108 -5.35 14.21 -1.26
C GLU A 108 -3.88 14.48 -1.63
N SER A 109 -3.07 13.43 -1.77
CA SER A 109 -1.62 13.50 -1.98
C SER A 109 -1.19 12.81 -3.28
N SER A 110 -2.06 12.77 -4.30
CA SER A 110 -1.83 11.98 -5.51
C SER A 110 -0.60 12.39 -6.32
N GLU A 111 -0.14 13.63 -6.14
CA GLU A 111 1.14 14.10 -6.67
C GLU A 111 2.34 13.27 -6.18
N TYR A 112 2.27 12.71 -4.96
CA TYR A 112 3.27 11.82 -4.37
C TYR A 112 2.90 10.35 -4.52
N SER A 113 1.70 9.97 -4.07
CA SER A 113 1.25 8.57 -3.95
C SER A 113 1.00 7.88 -5.29
N LYS A 114 0.70 8.68 -6.33
CA LYS A 114 0.25 8.20 -7.64
C LYS A 114 -1.01 7.34 -7.58
N VAL A 115 -1.83 7.49 -6.54
CA VAL A 115 -3.01 6.65 -6.30
C VAL A 115 -4.03 6.70 -7.45
N ASP A 116 -4.12 7.82 -8.17
CA ASP A 116 -5.03 8.07 -9.28
C ASP A 116 -4.39 7.91 -10.67
N GLN A 117 -3.10 7.54 -10.74
CA GLN A 117 -2.42 7.40 -12.02
C GLN A 117 -2.68 6.02 -12.62
N ILE A 118 -3.17 6.02 -13.87
CA ILE A 118 -3.22 4.82 -14.71
C ILE A 118 -1.82 4.65 -15.32
N THR A 119 -1.07 3.66 -14.85
CA THR A 119 0.19 3.20 -15.47
C THR A 119 -0.04 2.49 -16.80
#